data_AF-A0A1J3JY44-F1
#
_entry.id   AF-A0A1J3JY44-F1
#
_cell.length_a   1.000
_cell.length_b   1.000
_cell.length_c   1.000
_cell.angle_alpha   90.00
_cell.angle_beta   90.00
_cell.angle_gamma   90.00
#
_symmetry.space_group_name_H-M   'P 1'
#
loop_
_entity.id
_entity.type
_entity.pdbx_description
1 polymer ?
#
loop_
_entity_poly.entity_id
_entity_poly.type
_entity_poly.pdbx_seq_one_letter_code
_entity_poly.pdbx_strand_id
1 'polypeptide(L)'
;RGCRQLHTLIIRNCRKLVSVEGLPRSLSYLHVDNCESLERVTLPSVFQDPIKELIFHNCLKLDEESRRVIIQHKVAKYVCLPGEKFPAEFTHKDSGNSIVISSETFFSESSRFKACLLLSPINDTDYEQLHITCYQRIQGD
;
A
#
# COMPACT_ATOMS: atom_id res chain seq x y z
N ARG A 1 6.54 27.31 7.59
CA ARG A 1 5.45 27.59 6.62
C ARG A 1 5.29 26.33 5.78
N GLY A 2 4.18 25.59 5.94
CA GLY A 2 3.99 24.28 5.29
C GLY A 2 3.68 24.39 3.80
N CYS A 3 4.21 23.44 3.01
CA CYS A 3 3.98 23.34 1.57
C CYS A 3 2.50 23.02 1.29
N ARG A 4 1.69 24.02 0.93
CA ARG A 4 0.23 23.85 0.72
C ARG A 4 -0.16 23.09 -0.56
N GLN A 5 0.80 22.74 -1.41
CA GLN A 5 0.56 22.12 -2.73
C GLN A 5 1.51 20.96 -3.04
N LEU A 6 2.06 20.31 -2.01
CA LEU A 6 2.94 19.17 -2.25
C LEU A 6 2.10 17.94 -2.60
N HIS A 7 2.14 17.55 -3.88
CA HIS A 7 1.43 16.38 -4.38
C HIS A 7 2.31 15.12 -4.38
N THR A 8 3.62 15.28 -4.48
CA THR A 8 4.57 14.17 -4.53
C THR A 8 5.70 14.43 -3.54
N LEU A 9 5.96 13.47 -2.66
CA LEU A 9 7.10 13.47 -1.75
C LEU A 9 7.92 12.21 -2.01
N ILE A 10 9.19 12.40 -2.34
CA ILE A 10 10.15 11.33 -2.58
C ILE A 10 11.29 11.49 -1.58
N ILE A 11 11.55 10.45 -0.79
CA ILE A 11 12.60 10.38 0.22
C ILE A 11 13.46 9.17 -0.10
N ARG A 12 14.74 9.38 -0.42
CA ARG A 12 15.64 8.28 -0.81
C ARG A 12 16.90 8.27 0.03
N ASN A 13 17.34 7.07 0.41
CA ASN A 13 18.62 6.82 1.08
C ASN A 13 18.81 7.60 2.39
N CYS A 14 17.73 8.04 3.03
CA CYS A 14 17.78 8.73 4.31
C CYS A 14 17.91 7.71 5.45
N ARG A 15 19.08 7.06 5.55
CA ARG A 15 19.34 5.95 6.49
C ARG A 15 19.24 6.32 7.98
N LYS A 16 19.14 7.60 8.33
CA LYS A 16 18.96 8.09 9.71
C LYS A 16 17.53 8.59 9.98
N LEU A 17 16.65 8.57 8.98
CA LEU A 17 15.27 8.99 9.15
C LEU A 17 14.52 7.93 9.94
N VAL A 18 13.97 8.32 11.10
CA VAL A 18 13.26 7.40 12.00
C VAL A 18 11.74 7.53 11.87
N SER A 19 11.23 8.72 11.56
CA SER A 19 9.80 8.92 11.33
C SER A 19 9.50 9.89 10.19
N VAL A 20 8.34 9.69 9.56
CA VAL A 20 7.73 10.60 8.59
C VAL A 20 6.39 11.07 9.15
N GLU A 21 6.30 12.36 9.44
CA GLU A 21 5.15 12.99 10.08
C GLU A 21 4.84 14.34 9.42
N GLY A 22 3.67 14.91 9.71
CA GLY A 22 3.30 16.24 9.23
C GLY A 22 3.07 16.32 7.71
N LEU A 23 2.70 15.20 7.09
CA LEU A 23 2.43 15.14 5.65
C LEU A 23 1.24 16.05 5.27
N PRO A 24 1.32 16.78 4.14
CA PRO A 24 0.25 17.66 3.71
C PRO A 24 -0.95 16.87 3.17
N ARG A 25 -2.15 17.43 3.35
CA ARG A 25 -3.40 16.79 2.87
C ARG A 25 -3.53 16.77 1.34
N SER A 26 -2.73 17.55 0.61
CA SER A 26 -2.68 17.54 -0.86
C SER A 26 -1.81 16.43 -1.46
N LEU A 27 -1.15 15.62 -0.62
CA LEU A 27 -0.26 14.56 -1.08
C LEU A 27 -1.03 13.47 -1.83
N SER A 28 -0.54 13.13 -3.02
CA SER A 28 -1.05 12.06 -3.88
C SER A 28 -0.06 10.90 -4.04
N TYR A 29 1.25 11.16 -3.88
CA TYR A 29 2.33 10.18 -4.02
C TYR A 29 3.32 10.33 -2.87
N LEU A 30 3.62 9.23 -2.18
CA LEU A 30 4.71 9.14 -1.20
C LEU A 30 5.60 7.95 -1.55
N HIS A 31 6.85 8.23 -1.93
CA HIS A 31 7.85 7.19 -2.17
C HIS A 31 8.98 7.37 -1.15
N VAL A 32 9.23 6.32 -0.37
CA VAL A 32 10.29 6.28 0.64
C VAL A 32 11.15 5.06 0.36
N ASP A 33 12.32 5.29 -0.21
CA ASP A 33 13.18 4.23 -0.73
C ASP A 33 14.49 4.16 0.08
N ASN A 34 14.90 2.95 0.44
CA ASN A 34 16.18 2.69 1.12
C ASN A 34 16.38 3.51 2.41
N CYS A 35 15.29 3.73 3.14
CA CYS A 35 15.30 4.37 4.47
C CYS A 35 15.23 3.31 5.57
N GLU A 36 16.33 2.59 5.75
CA GLU A 36 16.41 1.39 6.60
C GLU A 36 16.11 1.63 8.09
N SER A 37 16.30 2.86 8.58
CA SER A 37 15.99 3.24 9.97
C SER A 37 14.58 3.76 10.17
N LEU A 38 13.76 3.82 9.11
CA LEU A 38 12.39 4.32 9.22
C LEU A 38 11.56 3.33 10.04
N GLU A 39 11.04 3.81 11.17
CA GLU A 39 10.20 3.03 12.08
C GLU A 39 8.74 3.45 11.98
N ARG A 40 8.47 4.77 11.86
CA ARG A 40 7.12 5.32 12.01
C ARG A 40 6.67 6.17 10.83
N VAL A 41 5.42 6.01 10.41
CA VAL A 41 4.77 6.88 9.42
C VAL A 41 3.41 7.33 9.93
N THR A 42 3.19 8.64 9.97
CA THR A 42 1.89 9.22 10.30
C THR A 42 1.26 9.84 9.07
N LEU A 43 0.21 9.19 8.57
CA LEU A 43 -0.63 9.72 7.49
C LEU A 43 -1.74 10.61 8.07
N PRO A 44 -2.09 11.73 7.41
CA PRO A 44 -3.33 12.45 7.65
C PRO A 44 -4.55 11.52 7.61
N SER A 45 -5.49 11.72 8.53
CA SER A 45 -6.76 10.98 8.53
C SER A 45 -7.61 11.21 7.28
N VAL A 46 -7.43 12.38 6.64
CA VAL A 46 -8.16 12.79 5.44
C VAL A 46 -7.19 13.50 4.50
N PHE A 47 -7.06 12.97 3.28
CA PHE A 47 -6.45 13.64 2.14
C PHE A 47 -7.53 14.38 1.34
N GLN A 48 -7.13 15.44 0.65
CA GLN A 48 -8.02 16.19 -0.24
C GLN A 48 -8.45 15.34 -1.42
N ASP A 49 -7.52 14.57 -1.96
CA ASP A 49 -7.72 13.65 -3.08
C ASP A 49 -7.27 12.23 -2.70
N PRO A 50 -7.74 11.20 -3.42
CA PRO A 50 -7.28 9.84 -3.21
C PRO A 50 -5.77 9.72 -3.44
N ILE A 51 -5.08 9.09 -2.49
CA ILE A 51 -3.68 8.74 -2.66
C ILE A 51 -3.56 7.71 -3.79
N LYS A 52 -2.67 8.00 -4.72
CA LYS A 52 -2.40 7.11 -5.84
C LYS A 52 -1.41 6.03 -5.41
N GLU A 53 -0.31 6.42 -4.76
CA GLU A 53 0.78 5.50 -4.41
C GLU A 53 1.41 5.81 -3.05
N LEU A 54 1.62 4.75 -2.28
CA LEU A 54 2.46 4.70 -1.09
C LEU A 54 3.50 3.61 -1.28
N ILE A 55 4.76 3.99 -1.48
CA ILE A 55 5.87 3.05 -1.71
C ILE A 55 6.87 3.19 -0.57
N PHE A 56 7.16 2.08 0.10
CA PHE A 56 8.14 1.98 1.18
C PHE A 56 9.18 0.92 0.83
N HIS A 57 9.99 1.18 -0.20
CA HIS A 57 10.98 0.23 -0.65
C HIS A 57 12.15 0.15 0.35
N ASN A 58 12.52 -1.07 0.75
CA ASN A 58 13.63 -1.34 1.66
C ASN A 58 13.57 -0.55 3.00
N CYS A 59 12.35 -0.28 3.50
CA CYS A 59 12.12 0.36 4.81
C CYS A 59 11.93 -0.71 5.91
N LEU A 60 12.96 -1.53 6.12
CA LEU A 60 12.84 -2.81 6.84
C LEU A 60 12.38 -2.70 8.31
N LYS A 61 12.63 -1.56 8.96
CA LYS A 61 12.26 -1.31 10.35
C LYS A 61 10.86 -0.69 10.54
N LEU A 62 10.11 -0.49 9.48
CA LEU A 62 8.77 0.12 9.56
C LEU A 62 7.88 -0.72 10.48
N ASP A 63 7.31 -0.13 11.52
CA ASP A 63 6.56 -0.88 12.53
C ASP A 63 5.22 -1.42 12.00
N GLU A 64 4.68 -2.41 12.71
CA GLU A 64 3.42 -3.07 12.33
C GLU A 64 2.23 -2.10 12.35
N GLU A 65 2.24 -1.13 13.26
CA GLU A 65 1.15 -0.15 13.38
C GLU A 65 1.08 0.77 12.15
N SER A 66 2.23 1.28 11.72
CA SER A 66 2.38 2.09 10.52
C SER A 66 1.96 1.30 9.29
N ARG A 67 2.41 0.04 9.18
CA ARG A 67 1.98 -0.87 8.10
C ARG A 67 0.47 -1.05 8.10
N ARG A 68 -0.13 -1.30 9.26
CA ARG A 68 -1.59 -1.45 9.42
C ARG A 68 -2.34 -0.19 8.99
N VAL A 69 -1.93 0.98 9.44
CA VAL A 69 -2.54 2.27 9.07
C VAL A 69 -2.45 2.49 7.56
N ILE A 70 -1.30 2.20 6.95
CA ILE A 70 -1.09 2.32 5.50
C ILE A 70 -2.01 1.34 4.74
N ILE A 71 -2.06 0.06 5.14
CA ILE A 71 -2.90 -0.96 4.51
C ILE A 71 -4.38 -0.63 4.64
N GLN A 72 -4.82 -0.15 5.80
CA GLN A 72 -6.23 0.15 6.07
C GLN A 72 -6.70 1.47 5.47
N HIS A 73 -5.76 2.32 5.02
CA HIS A 73 -6.10 3.63 4.46
C HIS A 73 -7.10 3.48 3.30
N LYS A 74 -8.26 4.12 3.41
CA LYS A 74 -9.42 3.87 2.51
C LYS A 74 -9.23 4.37 1.08
N VAL A 75 -8.27 5.27 0.86
CA VAL A 75 -8.11 6.01 -0.40
C VAL A 75 -6.80 5.73 -1.15
N ALA A 76 -5.93 4.86 -0.63
CA ALA A 76 -4.70 4.48 -1.33
C ALA A 76 -5.02 3.46 -2.43
N LYS A 77 -4.63 3.75 -3.68
CA LYS A 77 -4.80 2.81 -4.81
C LYS A 77 -3.73 1.73 -4.83
N TYR A 78 -2.46 2.13 -4.71
CA TYR A 78 -1.32 1.22 -4.71
C TYR A 78 -0.48 1.41 -3.46
N VAL A 79 -0.08 0.28 -2.86
CA VAL A 79 0.73 0.24 -1.64
C VAL A 79 1.82 -0.80 -1.82
N CYS A 80 3.07 -0.40 -1.66
CA CYS A 80 4.22 -1.28 -1.58
C CYS A 80 4.83 -1.14 -0.19
N LEU A 81 4.89 -2.25 0.55
CA LEU A 81 5.46 -2.32 1.89
C LEU A 81 6.56 -3.37 1.92
N PRO A 82 7.59 -3.19 2.78
CA PRO A 82 8.57 -4.22 3.01
C PRO A 82 7.94 -5.34 3.86
N GLY A 83 8.17 -6.59 3.47
CA GLY A 83 7.68 -7.74 4.23
C GLY A 83 7.95 -9.08 3.56
N GLU A 84 8.09 -10.11 4.40
CA GLU A 84 8.28 -11.51 3.97
C GLU A 84 7.01 -12.35 4.14
N LYS A 85 5.95 -11.77 4.73
CA LYS A 85 4.71 -12.45 5.06
C LYS A 85 3.53 -11.58 4.67
N PHE A 86 2.41 -12.22 4.32
CA PHE A 86 1.16 -11.53 4.11
C PHE A 86 0.71 -10.81 5.39
N PRO A 87 0.23 -9.57 5.29
CA PRO A 87 -0.37 -8.88 6.42
C PRO A 87 -1.55 -9.68 7.01
N ALA A 88 -1.78 -9.54 8.32
CA ALA A 88 -2.80 -10.29 9.04
C ALA A 88 -4.24 -9.92 8.61
N GLU A 89 -4.40 -8.74 8.01
CA GLU A 89 -5.65 -8.16 7.55
C GLU A 89 -6.27 -8.92 6.36
N PHE A 90 -5.47 -9.70 5.63
CA PHE A 90 -5.94 -10.47 4.48
C PHE A 90 -6.39 -11.87 4.93
N THR A 91 -7.68 -12.14 4.83
CA THR A 91 -8.31 -13.39 5.29
C THR A 91 -8.15 -14.55 4.31
N HIS A 92 -8.10 -14.25 3.01
CA HIS A 92 -7.95 -15.25 1.96
C HIS A 92 -6.51 -15.18 1.44
N LYS A 93 -5.75 -16.27 1.58
CA LYS A 93 -4.33 -16.36 1.22
C LYS A 93 -4.11 -17.58 0.33
N ASP A 94 -3.32 -17.41 -0.72
CA ASP A 94 -2.93 -18.46 -1.64
C ASP A 94 -1.48 -18.18 -2.11
N SER A 95 -0.74 -19.23 -2.45
CA SER A 95 0.59 -19.15 -3.05
C SER A 95 0.58 -19.38 -4.57
N GLY A 96 -0.57 -19.69 -5.15
CA GLY A 96 -0.75 -19.83 -6.60
C GLY A 96 -0.91 -18.48 -7.34
N ASN A 97 -1.09 -18.58 -8.66
CA ASN A 97 -1.27 -17.41 -9.55
C ASN A 97 -2.71 -16.87 -9.60
N SER A 98 -3.65 -17.52 -8.90
CA SER A 98 -5.05 -17.12 -8.86
C SER A 98 -5.70 -17.60 -7.58
N ILE A 99 -6.54 -16.76 -6.98
CA ILE A 99 -7.37 -17.10 -5.83
C ILE A 99 -8.85 -16.92 -6.20
N VAL A 100 -9.71 -17.84 -5.76
CA VAL A 100 -11.16 -17.75 -5.94
C VAL A 100 -11.80 -17.45 -4.58
N ILE A 101 -12.60 -16.39 -4.52
CA ILE A 101 -13.32 -15.99 -3.31
C ILE A 101 -14.81 -16.16 -3.60
N SER A 102 -15.50 -16.96 -2.76
CA SER A 102 -16.92 -17.26 -2.95
C SER A 102 -17.81 -16.04 -2.70
N SER A 103 -18.89 -15.91 -3.48
CA SER A 103 -19.80 -14.75 -3.45
C SER A 103 -20.58 -14.56 -2.14
N GLU A 104 -20.61 -15.58 -1.28
CA GLU A 104 -21.33 -15.58 0.00
C GLU A 104 -20.87 -14.47 0.97
N THR A 105 -19.74 -13.82 0.68
CA THR A 105 -19.19 -12.68 1.44
C THR A 105 -19.50 -11.30 0.84
N PHE A 106 -20.09 -11.20 -0.35
CA PHE A 106 -20.26 -9.94 -1.08
C PHE A 106 -21.75 -9.59 -1.26
N PHE A 107 -22.26 -8.71 -0.40
CA PHE A 107 -23.69 -8.39 -0.31
C PHE A 107 -24.12 -7.12 -1.07
N SER A 108 -23.26 -6.49 -1.87
CA SER A 108 -23.60 -5.23 -2.57
C SER A 108 -22.71 -4.92 -3.79
N GLU A 109 -23.31 -4.26 -4.80
CA GLU A 109 -22.65 -3.71 -6.00
C GLU A 109 -21.56 -2.66 -5.68
N SER A 110 -21.49 -2.18 -4.44
CA SER A 110 -20.48 -1.23 -3.96
C SER A 110 -19.27 -1.88 -3.26
N SER A 111 -19.17 -3.20 -3.25
CA SER A 111 -18.11 -3.92 -2.54
C SER A 111 -16.73 -3.57 -3.13
N ARG A 112 -15.82 -3.12 -2.27
CA ARG A 112 -14.41 -2.88 -2.64
C ARG A 112 -13.56 -3.96 -1.99
N PHE A 113 -12.70 -4.60 -2.77
CA PHE A 113 -11.71 -5.55 -2.27
C PHE A 113 -10.32 -4.93 -2.29
N LYS A 114 -9.44 -5.44 -1.41
CA LYS A 114 -8.00 -5.20 -1.47
C LYS A 114 -7.33 -6.53 -1.76
N ALA A 115 -6.41 -6.53 -2.71
CA ALA A 115 -5.56 -7.66 -3.00
C ALA A 115 -4.11 -7.31 -2.60
N CYS A 116 -3.36 -8.29 -2.12
CA CYS A 116 -1.96 -8.15 -1.75
C CYS A 116 -1.18 -9.27 -2.42
N LEU A 117 -0.06 -8.90 -3.05
CA LEU A 117 0.90 -9.83 -3.62
C LEU A 117 2.15 -9.79 -2.75
N LEU A 118 2.62 -10.96 -2.34
CA LEU A 118 3.93 -11.11 -1.73
C LEU A 118 4.92 -11.42 -2.85
N LEU A 119 5.88 -10.53 -3.06
CA LEU A 119 6.84 -10.60 -4.15
C LEU A 119 8.23 -10.91 -3.59
N SER A 120 8.99 -11.74 -4.30
CA SER A 120 10.43 -11.84 -4.06
C SER A 120 11.11 -10.50 -4.37
N PRO A 121 12.29 -10.19 -3.82
CA PRO A 121 12.98 -8.93 -4.06
C PRO A 121 13.09 -8.64 -5.56
N ILE A 122 12.43 -7.58 -5.99
CA ILE A 122 12.42 -7.12 -7.38
C ILE A 122 13.43 -5.98 -7.48
N ASN A 123 14.21 -5.93 -8.55
CA ASN A 123 15.07 -4.76 -8.81
C ASN A 123 14.17 -3.53 -9.11
N ASP A 124 14.63 -2.33 -8.73
CA ASP A 124 13.88 -1.06 -8.74
C ASP A 124 13.12 -0.71 -10.06
N THR A 125 13.32 -1.45 -11.15
CA THR A 125 12.74 -1.21 -12.49
C THR A 125 11.44 -1.96 -12.82
N ASP A 126 11.03 -2.99 -12.07
CA ASP A 126 9.96 -3.89 -12.57
C ASP A 126 8.57 -3.70 -11.92
N TYR A 127 8.40 -2.66 -11.09
CA TYR A 127 7.10 -2.34 -10.49
C TYR A 127 6.02 -1.96 -11.50
N GLU A 128 6.41 -1.52 -12.70
CA GLU A 128 5.47 -1.10 -13.75
C GLU A 128 4.75 -2.28 -14.45
N GLN A 129 5.03 -3.54 -14.10
CA GLN A 129 4.47 -4.70 -14.81
C GLN A 129 3.52 -5.58 -13.97
N LEU A 130 3.27 -5.25 -12.70
CA LEU A 130 2.42 -6.05 -11.83
C LEU A 130 0.95 -5.65 -11.94
N HIS A 131 0.21 -6.35 -12.80
CA HIS A 131 -1.22 -6.16 -12.98
C HIS A 131 -2.02 -7.23 -12.24
N ILE A 132 -2.89 -6.80 -11.32
CA ILE A 132 -3.93 -7.65 -10.73
C ILE A 132 -5.18 -7.48 -11.60
N THR A 133 -5.57 -8.55 -12.29
CA THR A 133 -6.82 -8.58 -13.05
C THR A 133 -7.88 -9.29 -12.23
N CYS A 134 -9.01 -8.62 -11.99
CA CYS A 134 -10.17 -9.21 -11.35
C CYS A 134 -11.24 -9.49 -12.41
N TYR A 135 -11.79 -10.70 -12.39
CA TYR A 135 -12.94 -11.08 -13.21
C TYR A 135 -14.06 -11.56 -12.30
N GLN A 136 -15.29 -11.17 -12.60
CA GLN A 136 -16.47 -11.70 -11.94
C GLN A 136 -16.98 -12.88 -12.77
N ARG A 137 -17.05 -14.07 -12.17
CA ARG A 137 -17.76 -15.20 -12.78
C ARG A 137 -19.19 -15.18 -12.27
N ILE A 138 -20.14 -14.95 -13.16
CA ILE A 138 -21.55 -15.22 -12.89
C ILE A 138 -21.74 -16.71 -13.18
N GLN A 139 -22.06 -17.50 -12.15
CA GLN A 139 -22.46 -18.89 -12.36
C GLN A 139 -23.89 -18.83 -12.91
N GLY A 140 -24.05 -19.09 -14.21
CA GLY A 140 -25.35 -19.15 -14.89
C GLY A 140 -26.03 -20.51 -14.69
N ASP A 141 -27.37 -20.47 -14.70
CA ASP A 141 -28.36 -21.54 -14.43
C ASP A 141 -28.11 -22.89 -15.14
#